data_AF-A0A7J7LPG2-F1
#
_entry.id   AF-A0A7J7LPG2-F1
#
_cell.length_a   1.000
_cell.length_b   1.000
_cell.length_c   1.000
_cell.angle_alpha   90.00
_cell.angle_beta   90.00
_cell.angle_gamma   90.00
#
_symmetry.space_group_name_H-M   'P 1'
#
loop_
_entity.id
_entity.type
_entity.pdbx_description
1 polymer ?
#
loop_
_entity_poly.entity_id
_entity_poly.type
_entity_poly.pdbx_seq_one_letter_code
_entity_poly.pdbx_strand_id
1 'polypeptide(L)'
;GGGWCNNVTNCLARKNTRLCSGHQFTLQGARIFHAVLKDLLAKGMQNAQNAIISGCSAGGLTSILHCDKFHELLPPSTKVKCIADAGFFYQHVSVSKDVSEVFHIENFYNDLVTTHGSAKNLPAAFTSAMKPGLCFFPQNMAKLISTPLFIINAAYNSWQVTISCYKFFQLPRQSETGILTGVPSRRLIVHILVTNLAITESSNQMAIQI
;
A
#
# COMPACT_ATOMS: atom_id res chain seq x y z
N GLY A 1 5.06 2.97 -6.09
CA GLY A 1 4.56 4.35 -6.27
C GLY A 1 4.54 4.74 -7.73
N GLY A 2 3.67 5.70 -8.09
CA GLY A 2 3.65 6.38 -9.38
C GLY A 2 2.25 6.50 -9.98
N GLY A 3 1.57 7.63 -9.72
CA GLY A 3 0.22 7.97 -10.22
C GLY A 3 0.13 8.22 -11.72
N TRP A 4 0.62 7.30 -12.55
CA TRP A 4 0.63 7.40 -14.01
C TRP A 4 -0.63 6.79 -14.68
N CYS A 5 -1.42 6.03 -13.92
CA CYS A 5 -2.65 5.42 -14.36
C CYS A 5 -3.60 5.22 -13.18
N ASN A 6 -4.91 5.40 -13.42
CA ASN A 6 -5.92 5.44 -12.36
C ASN A 6 -6.75 4.13 -12.26
N ASN A 7 -6.58 3.21 -13.20
CA ASN A 7 -7.14 1.87 -13.19
C ASN A 7 -6.32 0.95 -14.10
N VAL A 8 -6.53 -0.36 -13.98
CA VAL A 8 -5.75 -1.37 -14.71
C VAL A 8 -5.86 -1.24 -16.22
N THR A 9 -7.06 -0.96 -16.75
CA THR A 9 -7.27 -0.74 -18.19
C THR A 9 -6.40 0.40 -18.71
N ASN A 10 -6.35 1.52 -17.98
CA ASN A 10 -5.53 2.67 -18.31
C ASN A 10 -4.03 2.36 -18.15
N CYS A 11 -3.66 1.60 -17.11
CA CYS A 11 -2.28 1.15 -16.93
C CYS A 11 -1.82 0.25 -18.10
N LEU A 12 -2.65 -0.70 -18.54
CA LEU A 12 -2.35 -1.61 -19.65
C LEU A 12 -2.32 -0.87 -20.99
N ALA A 13 -3.24 0.06 -21.23
CA ALA A 13 -3.24 0.89 -22.42
C ALA A 13 -1.96 1.75 -22.48
N ARG A 14 -1.61 2.42 -21.38
CA ARG A 14 -0.40 3.24 -21.27
C ARG A 14 0.88 2.44 -21.30
N LYS A 15 0.86 1.16 -20.89
CA LYS A 15 2.03 0.27 -20.98
C LYS A 15 2.61 0.24 -22.40
N ASN A 16 1.74 0.31 -23.40
CA ASN A 16 2.08 0.19 -24.81
C ASN A 16 2.23 1.54 -25.53
N THR A 17 2.10 2.67 -24.83
CA THR A 17 2.31 4.00 -25.45
C THR A 17 3.75 4.45 -25.29
N ARG A 18 4.28 5.17 -26.29
CA ARG A 18 5.65 5.71 -26.30
C ARG A 18 5.83 6.98 -25.44
N LEU A 19 4.93 7.25 -24.49
CA LEU A 19 4.86 8.52 -23.78
C LEU A 19 6.01 8.75 -22.77
N CYS A 20 7.00 7.85 -22.68
CA CYS A 20 8.33 8.13 -22.13
C CYS A 20 9.45 7.38 -22.90
N SER A 21 10.47 8.13 -23.33
CA SER A 21 11.83 7.69 -23.73
C SER A 21 11.96 6.49 -24.69
N GLY A 22 11.09 6.34 -25.69
CA GLY A 22 11.26 5.34 -26.76
C GLY A 22 11.27 3.87 -26.32
N HIS A 23 10.97 3.57 -25.04
CA HIS A 23 10.97 2.24 -24.45
C HIS A 23 9.58 1.86 -23.95
N GLN A 24 9.22 0.58 -24.10
CA GLN A 24 7.97 0.03 -23.57
C GLN A 24 7.94 0.17 -22.03
N PHE A 25 6.81 0.62 -21.47
CA PHE A 25 6.69 0.81 -20.03
C PHE A 25 6.67 -0.55 -19.30
N THR A 26 7.49 -0.67 -18.27
CA THR A 26 7.67 -1.92 -17.52
C THR A 26 7.30 -1.76 -16.06
N LEU A 27 6.53 -2.69 -15.52
CA LEU A 27 6.15 -2.72 -14.11
C LEU A 27 7.24 -3.43 -13.30
N GLN A 28 8.10 -2.65 -12.65
CA GLN A 28 9.32 -3.16 -12.02
C GLN A 28 9.39 -2.93 -10.50
N GLY A 29 8.28 -2.61 -9.83
CA GLY A 29 8.27 -2.26 -8.40
C GLY A 29 9.05 -3.24 -7.51
N ALA A 30 8.82 -4.55 -7.67
CA ALA A 30 9.57 -5.56 -6.94
C ALA A 30 11.07 -5.60 -7.29
N ARG A 31 11.45 -5.38 -8.56
CA ARG A 31 12.88 -5.34 -8.95
C ARG A 31 13.58 -4.13 -8.37
N ILE A 32 12.94 -2.96 -8.43
CA ILE A 32 13.44 -1.72 -7.85
C ILE A 32 13.63 -1.89 -6.34
N PHE A 33 12.64 -2.47 -5.65
CA PHE A 33 12.74 -2.79 -4.23
C PHE A 33 14.00 -3.59 -3.90
N HIS A 34 14.23 -4.73 -4.58
CA HIS A 34 15.43 -5.54 -4.34
C HIS A 34 16.72 -4.80 -4.69
N ALA A 35 16.75 -4.05 -5.81
CA ALA A 35 17.94 -3.33 -6.25
C ALA A 35 18.34 -2.24 -5.25
N VAL A 36 17.37 -1.45 -4.77
CA VAL A 36 17.59 -0.41 -3.76
C VAL A 36 18.07 -1.02 -2.44
N LEU A 37 17.41 -2.08 -1.96
CA LEU A 37 17.84 -2.72 -0.72
C LEU A 37 19.24 -3.32 -0.83
N LYS A 38 19.57 -3.96 -1.95
CA LYS A 38 20.91 -4.50 -2.19
C LYS A 38 21.99 -3.40 -2.19
N ASP A 39 21.71 -2.28 -2.82
CA ASP A 39 22.62 -1.12 -2.85
C ASP A 39 22.81 -0.52 -1.44
N LEU A 40 21.72 -0.38 -0.67
CA LEU A 40 21.78 0.13 0.71
C LEU A 40 22.50 -0.82 1.66
N LEU A 41 22.33 -2.15 1.52
CA LEU A 41 23.10 -3.16 2.24
C LEU A 41 24.59 -2.94 2.04
N ALA A 42 25.03 -2.84 0.78
CA ALA A 42 26.43 -2.61 0.41
C ALA A 42 26.98 -1.28 0.96
N LYS A 43 26.12 -0.26 1.10
CA LYS A 43 26.46 1.04 1.67
C LYS A 43 26.43 1.09 3.20
N GLY A 44 26.24 -0.05 3.87
CA GLY A 44 26.37 -0.16 5.32
C GLY A 44 25.08 -0.48 6.06
N MET A 45 23.92 -0.60 5.38
CA MET A 45 22.68 -1.06 6.02
C MET A 45 22.83 -2.46 6.63
N GLN A 46 23.72 -3.27 6.07
CA GLN A 46 24.08 -4.59 6.61
C GLN A 46 24.68 -4.55 8.03
N ASN A 47 25.09 -3.37 8.51
CA ASN A 47 25.62 -3.18 9.87
C ASN A 47 24.62 -2.47 10.80
N ALA A 48 23.41 -2.18 10.34
CA ALA A 48 22.43 -1.43 11.11
C ALA A 48 21.95 -2.23 12.33
N GLN A 49 21.93 -1.59 13.51
CA GLN A 49 21.33 -2.17 14.71
C GLN A 49 19.81 -2.08 14.69
N ASN A 50 19.28 -1.03 14.06
CA ASN A 50 17.85 -0.80 13.90
C ASN A 50 17.56 -0.42 12.45
N ALA A 51 16.53 -1.02 11.87
CA ALA A 51 16.09 -0.71 10.53
C ALA A 51 14.57 -0.51 10.48
N ILE A 52 14.13 0.52 9.77
CA ILE A 52 12.71 0.79 9.55
C ILE A 52 12.42 0.84 8.06
N ILE A 53 11.37 0.14 7.63
CA ILE A 53 10.75 0.35 6.33
C ILE A 53 9.40 1.04 6.54
N SER A 54 9.16 2.13 5.82
CA SER A 54 7.94 2.90 5.89
C SER A 54 7.42 3.23 4.49
N GLY A 55 6.15 3.60 4.40
CA GLY A 55 5.60 4.15 3.17
C GLY A 55 4.19 4.68 3.35
N CYS A 56 3.74 5.48 2.39
CA CYS A 56 2.43 6.13 2.41
C CYS A 56 1.51 5.60 1.30
N SER A 57 0.22 5.39 1.58
CA SER A 57 -0.78 4.93 0.62
C SER A 57 -0.37 3.59 -0.02
N ALA A 58 -0.14 3.54 -1.35
CA ALA A 58 0.41 2.35 -2.01
C ALA A 58 1.79 1.92 -1.47
N GLY A 59 2.62 2.86 -1.00
CA GLY A 59 3.87 2.58 -0.30
C GLY A 59 3.66 2.01 1.10
N GLY A 60 2.58 2.43 1.78
CA GLY A 60 2.16 1.86 3.06
C GLY A 60 1.71 0.42 2.90
N LEU A 61 0.89 0.13 1.88
CA LEU A 61 0.54 -1.25 1.51
C LEU A 61 1.78 -2.06 1.14
N THR A 62 2.73 -1.47 0.41
CA THR A 62 4.02 -2.12 0.07
C THR A 62 4.81 -2.47 1.33
N SER A 63 4.83 -1.59 2.34
CA SER A 63 5.50 -1.83 3.62
C SER A 63 4.88 -3.01 4.38
N ILE A 64 3.56 -3.20 4.28
CA ILE A 64 2.88 -4.39 4.83
C ILE A 64 3.30 -5.64 4.05
N LEU A 65 3.18 -5.61 2.72
CA LEU A 65 3.44 -6.78 1.87
C LEU A 65 4.89 -7.28 1.91
N HIS A 66 5.85 -6.38 2.16
CA HIS A 66 7.28 -6.69 2.17
C HIS A 66 7.93 -6.65 3.56
N CYS A 67 7.15 -6.51 4.64
CA CYS A 67 7.69 -6.32 5.99
C CYS A 67 8.66 -7.43 6.41
N ASP A 68 8.21 -8.69 6.39
CA ASP A 68 9.05 -9.83 6.77
C ASP A 68 10.19 -10.04 5.77
N LYS A 69 9.94 -9.84 4.48
CA LYS A 69 10.98 -9.93 3.45
C LYS A 69 12.09 -8.88 3.62
N PHE A 70 11.74 -7.68 4.10
CA PHE A 70 12.73 -6.66 4.45
C PHE A 70 13.57 -7.09 5.65
N HIS A 71 12.94 -7.70 6.66
CA HIS A 71 13.64 -8.25 7.82
C HIS A 71 14.59 -9.39 7.43
N GLU A 72 14.16 -10.31 6.57
CA GLU A 72 14.97 -11.43 6.07
C GLU A 72 16.23 -11.00 5.30
N LEU A 73 16.25 -9.78 4.75
CA LEU A 73 17.41 -9.24 4.04
C LEU A 73 18.48 -8.66 4.96
N LEU A 74 18.18 -8.50 6.25
CA LEU A 74 19.07 -7.92 7.25
C LEU A 74 19.67 -9.01 8.15
N PRO A 75 20.79 -8.74 8.84
CA PRO A 75 21.31 -9.66 9.84
C PRO A 75 20.27 -10.00 10.91
N PRO A 76 20.27 -11.24 11.45
CA PRO A 76 19.35 -11.62 12.53
C PRO A 76 19.45 -10.78 13.81
N SER A 77 20.56 -10.06 13.99
CA SER A 77 20.78 -9.15 15.12
C SER A 77 20.13 -7.77 14.93
N THR A 78 19.70 -7.41 13.72
CA THR A 78 19.08 -6.12 13.42
C THR A 78 17.65 -6.07 13.92
N LYS A 79 17.30 -5.02 14.67
CA LYS A 79 15.93 -4.78 15.11
C LYS A 79 15.13 -4.12 13.99
N VAL A 80 14.23 -4.87 13.38
CA VAL A 80 13.42 -4.39 12.25
C VAL A 80 12.02 -4.01 12.70
N LYS A 81 11.51 -2.88 12.19
CA LYS A 81 10.12 -2.45 12.35
C LYS A 81 9.57 -1.93 11.02
N CYS A 82 8.28 -2.11 10.79
CA CYS A 82 7.60 -1.62 9.58
C CYS A 82 6.55 -0.59 9.95
N ILE A 83 6.40 0.45 9.13
CA ILE A 83 5.39 1.49 9.31
C ILE A 83 4.55 1.61 8.04
N ALA A 84 3.25 1.36 8.15
CA ALA A 84 2.32 1.54 7.05
C ALA A 84 1.45 2.77 7.32
N ASP A 85 1.72 3.86 6.59
CA ASP A 85 0.90 5.06 6.62
C ASP A 85 -0.13 5.04 5.46
N ALA A 86 -1.39 5.30 5.78
CA ALA A 86 -2.53 5.38 4.85
C ALA A 86 -2.68 4.19 3.88
N GLY A 87 -2.05 3.05 4.19
CA GLY A 87 -1.97 1.86 3.33
C GLY A 87 -2.86 0.70 3.76
N PHE A 88 -3.69 0.90 4.79
CA PHE A 88 -4.61 -0.12 5.30
C PHE A 88 -5.99 0.01 4.62
N PHE A 89 -6.15 -0.66 3.48
CA PHE A 89 -7.40 -0.69 2.73
C PHE A 89 -8.15 -1.99 3.00
N TYR A 90 -9.33 -1.92 3.61
CA TYR A 90 -10.09 -3.11 3.97
C TYR A 90 -10.99 -3.57 2.82
N GLN A 91 -11.27 -4.87 2.78
CA GLN A 91 -12.23 -5.44 1.86
C GLN A 91 -13.61 -4.96 2.25
N HIS A 92 -14.30 -4.35 1.29
CA HIS A 92 -15.66 -3.89 1.44
C HIS A 92 -16.47 -4.38 0.25
N VAL A 93 -17.69 -4.86 0.51
CA VAL A 93 -18.65 -5.21 -0.53
C VAL A 93 -19.34 -3.92 -0.95
N SER A 94 -19.16 -3.50 -2.20
CA SER A 94 -19.90 -2.35 -2.70
C SER A 94 -21.30 -2.79 -3.10
N VAL A 95 -22.32 -2.09 -2.60
CA VAL A 95 -23.71 -2.30 -3.03
C VAL A 95 -23.96 -1.43 -4.26
N SER A 96 -24.32 -2.05 -5.39
CA SER A 96 -24.77 -1.31 -6.57
C SER A 96 -26.24 -0.85 -6.40
N LYS A 97 -26.68 0.15 -7.17
CA LYS A 97 -28.09 0.60 -7.22
C LYS A 97 -29.07 -0.56 -7.52
N ASP A 98 -28.58 -1.63 -8.12
CA ASP A 98 -29.35 -2.78 -8.57
C ASP A 98 -29.31 -3.92 -7.52
N VAL A 99 -28.95 -3.61 -6.26
CA VAL A 99 -28.85 -4.52 -5.09
C VAL A 99 -27.87 -5.69 -5.28
N SER A 100 -27.15 -5.72 -6.40
CA SER A 100 -26.12 -6.72 -6.65
C SER A 100 -24.84 -6.33 -5.88
N GLU A 101 -24.35 -7.23 -5.05
CA GLU A 101 -23.04 -7.13 -4.40
C GLU A 101 -21.95 -7.10 -5.46
N VAL A 102 -21.15 -6.02 -5.48
CA VAL A 102 -20.01 -5.91 -6.39
C VAL A 102 -18.73 -5.80 -5.56
N PHE A 103 -17.83 -6.75 -5.76
CA PHE A 103 -16.52 -6.78 -5.13
C PHE A 103 -15.54 -5.86 -5.87
N HIS A 104 -15.86 -4.56 -6.00
CA HIS A 104 -15.09 -3.61 -6.81
C HIS A 104 -13.62 -3.53 -6.40
N ILE A 105 -13.31 -3.52 -5.10
CA ILE A 105 -11.94 -3.44 -4.60
C ILE A 105 -11.20 -4.77 -4.78
N GLU A 106 -11.88 -5.91 -4.59
CA GLU A 106 -11.27 -7.23 -4.81
C GLU A 106 -10.91 -7.42 -6.29
N ASN A 107 -11.83 -7.08 -7.21
CA ASN A 107 -11.57 -7.14 -8.64
C ASN A 107 -10.40 -6.23 -9.02
N PHE A 108 -10.36 -5.01 -8.46
CA PHE A 108 -9.24 -4.09 -8.64
C PHE A 108 -7.91 -4.70 -8.18
N TYR A 109 -7.87 -5.36 -7.02
CA TYR A 109 -6.67 -6.06 -6.55
C TYR A 109 -6.30 -7.28 -7.37
N ASN A 110 -7.27 -8.08 -7.82
CA ASN A 110 -7.03 -9.20 -8.74
C ASN A 110 -6.39 -8.71 -10.04
N ASP A 111 -6.92 -7.63 -10.61
CA ASP A 111 -6.40 -7.03 -11.84
C ASP A 111 -5.00 -6.45 -11.62
N LEU A 112 -4.75 -5.80 -10.47
CA LEU A 112 -3.42 -5.27 -10.12
C LEU A 112 -2.39 -6.39 -9.98
N VAL A 113 -2.72 -7.46 -9.24
CA VAL A 113 -1.82 -8.59 -9.05
C VAL A 113 -1.47 -9.26 -10.37
N THR A 114 -2.47 -9.45 -11.23
CA THR A 114 -2.30 -10.02 -12.56
C THR A 114 -1.42 -9.13 -13.44
N THR A 115 -1.75 -7.84 -13.49
CA THR A 115 -1.05 -6.87 -14.35
C THR A 115 0.42 -6.71 -13.98
N HIS A 116 0.73 -6.68 -12.68
CA HIS A 116 2.10 -6.57 -12.19
C HIS A 116 2.82 -7.92 -12.11
N GLY A 117 2.12 -9.05 -12.28
CA GLY A 117 2.64 -10.38 -12.00
C GLY A 117 3.15 -10.49 -10.56
N SER A 118 2.47 -9.83 -9.62
CA SER A 118 2.93 -9.66 -8.24
C SER A 118 2.76 -10.90 -7.37
N ALA A 119 1.98 -11.89 -7.81
CA ALA A 119 1.70 -13.11 -7.06
C ALA A 119 2.98 -13.83 -6.61
N LYS A 120 4.03 -13.83 -7.45
CA LYS A 120 5.34 -14.43 -7.15
C LYS A 120 6.12 -13.76 -6.01
N ASN A 121 5.70 -12.57 -5.58
CA ASN A 121 6.34 -11.83 -4.49
C ASN A 121 5.57 -11.94 -3.17
N LEU A 122 4.45 -12.65 -3.15
CA LEU A 122 3.64 -12.87 -1.97
C LEU A 122 4.10 -14.15 -1.24
N PRO A 123 3.87 -14.26 0.08
CA PRO A 123 4.16 -15.49 0.82
C PRO A 123 3.41 -16.68 0.23
N ALA A 124 4.11 -17.80 0.03
CA ALA A 124 3.54 -19.01 -0.55
C ALA A 124 2.31 -19.52 0.25
N ALA A 125 2.36 -19.38 1.57
CA ALA A 125 1.26 -19.69 2.48
C ALA A 125 -0.02 -18.91 2.17
N PHE A 126 0.09 -17.70 1.63
CA PHE A 126 -1.05 -16.88 1.24
C PHE A 126 -1.68 -17.34 -0.08
N THR A 127 -0.82 -17.59 -1.07
CA THR A 127 -1.24 -17.96 -2.41
C THR A 127 -1.77 -19.39 -2.50
N SER A 128 -1.44 -20.26 -1.53
CA SER A 128 -2.02 -21.60 -1.41
C SER A 128 -3.37 -21.59 -0.69
N ALA A 129 -3.58 -20.67 0.25
CA ALA A 129 -4.80 -20.59 1.04
C ALA A 129 -5.92 -19.76 0.39
N MET A 130 -5.58 -18.78 -0.47
CA MET A 130 -6.57 -17.91 -1.12
C MET A 130 -6.06 -17.28 -2.43
N LYS A 131 -6.99 -16.60 -3.13
CA LYS A 131 -6.66 -15.89 -4.37
C LYS A 131 -5.58 -14.81 -4.13
N PRO A 132 -4.61 -14.63 -5.03
CA PRO A 132 -3.54 -13.64 -4.89
C PRO A 132 -4.02 -12.19 -4.65
N GLY A 133 -5.15 -11.77 -5.23
CA GLY A 133 -5.72 -10.44 -4.97
C GLY A 133 -6.22 -10.26 -3.53
N LEU A 134 -6.63 -11.35 -2.87
CA LEU A 134 -7.03 -11.31 -1.47
C LEU A 134 -5.84 -11.10 -0.51
N CYS A 135 -4.62 -11.40 -0.96
CA CYS A 135 -3.40 -11.13 -0.20
C CYS A 135 -3.06 -9.63 -0.13
N PHE A 136 -3.56 -8.85 -1.09
CA PHE A 136 -3.35 -7.39 -1.12
C PHE A 136 -4.22 -6.64 -0.13
N PHE A 137 -5.13 -7.33 0.55
CA PHE A 137 -5.89 -6.80 1.67
C PHE A 137 -5.10 -6.93 2.98
N PRO A 138 -4.72 -5.80 3.63
CA PRO A 138 -3.95 -5.82 4.87
C PRO A 138 -4.59 -6.59 6.02
N GLN A 139 -5.92 -6.64 6.13
CA GLN A 139 -6.60 -7.44 7.16
C GLN A 139 -6.34 -8.94 7.02
N ASN A 140 -5.96 -9.40 5.83
CA ASN A 140 -5.54 -10.76 5.60
C ASN A 140 -4.02 -10.85 5.86
N MET A 141 -3.22 -10.00 5.22
CA MET A 141 -1.75 -10.09 5.27
C MET A 141 -1.18 -9.91 6.68
N ALA A 142 -1.67 -8.92 7.43
CA ALA A 142 -1.12 -8.53 8.72
C ALA A 142 -1.16 -9.66 9.77
N LYS A 143 -2.01 -10.67 9.59
CA LYS A 143 -2.11 -11.83 10.49
C LYS A 143 -0.90 -12.76 10.43
N LEU A 144 -0.14 -12.72 9.33
CA LEU A 144 1.01 -13.60 9.11
C LEU A 144 2.36 -12.90 9.27
N ILE A 145 2.34 -11.57 9.45
CA ILE A 145 3.56 -10.79 9.61
C ILE A 145 4.11 -11.03 11.01
N SER A 146 5.34 -11.52 11.07
CA SER A 146 6.06 -11.76 12.32
C SER A 146 6.84 -10.53 12.80
N THR A 147 7.24 -9.66 11.87
CA THR A 147 7.99 -8.43 12.15
C THR A 147 7.06 -7.35 12.72
N PRO A 148 7.46 -6.60 13.77
CA PRO A 148 6.61 -5.54 14.34
C PRO A 148 6.14 -4.52 13.29
N LEU A 149 4.82 -4.48 13.07
CA LEU A 149 4.16 -3.60 12.12
C LEU A 149 3.33 -2.53 12.86
N PHE A 150 3.61 -1.27 12.56
CA PHE A 150 2.85 -0.12 13.04
C PHE A 150 1.96 0.43 11.91
N ILE A 151 0.66 0.53 12.16
CA ILE A 151 -0.32 0.98 11.15
C ILE A 151 -0.85 2.36 11.55
N ILE A 152 -0.68 3.32 10.65
CA ILE A 152 -1.26 4.66 10.74
C ILE A 152 -2.28 4.76 9.62
N ASN A 153 -3.56 4.84 9.97
CA ASN A 153 -4.61 4.97 8.96
C ASN A 153 -5.73 5.86 9.47
N ALA A 154 -6.20 6.77 8.61
CA ALA A 154 -7.39 7.55 8.93
C ALA A 154 -8.62 6.63 9.02
N ALA A 155 -9.50 6.90 9.99
CA ALA A 155 -10.79 6.21 10.10
C ALA A 155 -11.61 6.34 8.80
N TYR A 156 -11.52 7.51 8.16
CA TYR A 156 -12.12 7.81 6.86
C TYR A 156 -11.02 8.12 5.84
N ASN A 157 -10.33 7.07 5.38
CA ASN A 157 -9.34 7.20 4.31
C ASN A 157 -10.04 7.64 3.01
N SER A 158 -9.60 8.75 2.42
CA SER A 158 -10.25 9.36 1.26
C SER A 158 -10.31 8.41 0.06
N TRP A 159 -9.23 7.65 -0.21
CA TRP A 159 -9.20 6.67 -1.29
C TRP A 159 -10.20 5.55 -1.05
N GLN A 160 -10.23 5.01 0.18
CA GLN A 160 -11.20 3.97 0.57
C GLN A 160 -12.64 4.47 0.42
N VAL A 161 -12.95 5.69 0.87
CA VAL A 161 -14.29 6.28 0.75
C VAL A 161 -14.64 6.49 -0.73
N THR A 162 -13.74 7.06 -1.52
CA THR A 162 -13.99 7.31 -2.95
C THR A 162 -14.23 6.02 -3.72
N ILE A 163 -13.42 4.98 -3.52
CA ILE A 163 -13.56 3.73 -4.25
C ILE A 163 -14.78 2.91 -3.78
N SER A 164 -15.12 2.98 -2.49
CA SER A 164 -16.27 2.27 -1.93
C SER A 164 -17.59 2.96 -2.28
N CYS A 165 -17.61 4.30 -2.32
CA CYS A 165 -18.78 5.13 -2.62
C CYS A 165 -18.81 5.61 -4.09
N TYR A 166 -18.08 4.96 -4.99
CA TYR A 166 -17.89 5.39 -6.38
C TYR A 166 -19.20 5.69 -7.14
N LYS A 167 -20.30 4.98 -6.82
CA LYS A 167 -21.64 5.27 -7.38
C LYS A 167 -22.45 6.35 -6.64
N PHE A 168 -22.12 6.70 -5.40
CA PHE A 168 -22.82 7.74 -4.62
C PHE A 168 -22.42 9.14 -5.12
N PHE A 169 -21.15 9.35 -5.47
CA PHE A 169 -20.65 10.63 -6.02
C PHE A 169 -20.95 10.85 -7.52
N GLN A 170 -21.50 9.86 -8.22
CA GLN A 170 -22.00 9.99 -9.59
C GLN A 170 -23.50 10.38 -9.65
N LEU A 171 -24.15 10.62 -8.51
CA LEU A 171 -25.47 11.22 -8.50
C LEU A 171 -25.36 12.68 -8.99
N PRO A 172 -26.20 13.12 -9.95
CA PRO A 172 -26.29 14.55 -10.25
C PRO A 172 -26.59 15.26 -8.94
N ARG A 173 -25.83 16.32 -8.66
CA ARG A 173 -25.98 17.16 -7.47
C ARG A 173 -27.40 17.75 -7.48
N GLN A 174 -28.37 17.04 -6.90
CA GLN A 174 -29.66 17.61 -6.54
C GLN A 174 -29.34 18.66 -5.48
N SER A 175 -29.66 19.91 -5.79
CA SER A 175 -29.57 21.03 -4.88
C SER A 175 -30.57 20.81 -3.74
N GLU A 176 -30.15 20.14 -2.68
CA GLU A 176 -30.87 20.17 -1.42
C GLU A 176 -29.94 20.66 -0.33
N THR A 177 -30.25 21.88 0.12
CA THR A 177 -29.81 22.50 1.37
C THR A 177 -30.20 21.62 2.55
N GLY A 178 -29.37 20.62 2.87
CA GLY A 178 -29.48 19.82 4.08
C GLY A 178 -28.32 20.17 5.02
N ILE A 179 -28.61 20.93 6.08
CA ILE A 179 -27.67 21.19 7.17
C ILE A 179 -27.39 19.85 7.86
N LEU A 180 -26.18 19.31 7.71
CA LEU A 180 -25.72 18.20 8.53
C LEU A 180 -25.31 18.74 9.91
N THR A 181 -26.26 18.78 10.83
CA THR A 181 -25.99 19.04 12.25
C THR A 181 -25.30 17.83 12.88
N GLY A 182 -24.07 18.03 13.34
CA GLY A 182 -23.50 17.41 14.55
C GLY A 182 -23.22 15.90 14.52
N VAL A 183 -21.96 15.54 14.26
CA VAL A 183 -21.35 14.33 14.85
C VAL A 183 -20.41 14.79 15.97
N PRO A 184 -20.50 14.28 17.20
CA PRO A 184 -19.69 14.78 18.32
C PRO A 184 -18.22 14.45 18.10
N SER A 185 -17.39 15.47 17.96
CA SER A 185 -15.93 15.35 17.97
C SER A 185 -15.48 14.92 19.37
N ARG A 186 -15.31 13.62 19.59
CA ARG A 186 -14.45 13.14 20.67
C ARG A 186 -13.02 13.28 20.18
N ARG A 187 -12.28 14.18 20.81
CA ARG A 187 -10.85 14.45 20.59
C ARG A 187 -10.07 13.14 20.57
N LEU A 188 -9.77 12.64 19.38
CA LEU A 188 -8.65 11.74 19.19
C LEU A 188 -7.44 12.64 19.01
N ILE A 189 -6.56 12.68 20.01
CA ILE A 189 -5.26 13.31 19.88
C ILE A 189 -4.48 12.43 18.90
N VAL A 190 -4.59 12.75 17.61
CA VAL A 190 -3.69 12.23 16.59
C VAL A 190 -2.38 12.99 16.81
N HIS A 191 -1.40 12.34 17.45
CA HIS A 191 -0.02 12.80 17.35
C HIS A 191 0.41 12.61 15.89
N ILE A 192 0.16 13.63 15.07
CA ILE A 192 0.79 13.76 13.76
C ILE A 192 2.26 14.11 14.04
N LEU A 193 3.09 13.09 14.22
CA LEU A 193 4.52 13.25 14.01
C LEU A 193 4.73 13.33 12.50
N VAL A 194 4.63 14.55 11.95
CA VAL A 194 5.33 14.86 10.70
C VAL A 194 6.81 14.88 11.05
N THR A 195 7.42 13.71 11.23
CA THR A 195 8.88 13.64 11.18
C THR A 195 9.26 13.71 9.72
N ASN A 196 9.86 14.85 9.33
CA ASN A 196 10.78 14.91 8.21
C ASN A 196 11.88 13.88 8.48
N LEU A 197 11.65 12.62 8.12
CA LEU A 197 12.65 11.58 8.28
C LEU A 197 13.52 11.62 7.02
N ALA A 198 14.56 12.45 7.13
CA ALA A 198 15.74 12.33 6.30
C ALA A 198 16.26 10.88 6.34
N ILE A 199 17.01 10.47 5.31
CA ILE A 199 17.96 9.37 5.45
C ILE A 199 18.96 9.83 6.52
N THR A 200 18.68 9.56 7.79
CA THR A 200 19.60 9.88 8.87
C THR A 200 20.64 8.77 8.89
N GLU A 201 21.79 8.99 8.29
CA GLU A 201 23.01 8.20 8.54
C GLU A 201 23.47 8.50 9.98
N SER A 202 22.74 7.98 10.96
CA SER A 202 23.32 7.73 12.28
C SER A 202 23.94 6.34 12.19
N SER A 203 25.15 6.17 12.70
CA SER A 203 25.98 4.96 12.53
C SER A 203 25.30 3.64 12.94
N ASN A 204 24.14 3.69 13.60
CA ASN A 204 23.43 2.53 14.14
C ASN A 204 21.94 2.43 13.72
N GLN A 205 21.40 3.36 12.93
CA GLN A 205 19.98 3.36 12.56
C GLN A 205 19.77 3.72 11.08
N MET A 206 18.93 2.97 10.38
CA MET A 206 18.53 3.29 9.00
C MET A 206 17.02 3.22 8.83
N ALA A 207 16.46 4.19 8.11
CA ALA A 207 15.05 4.22 7.76
C ALA A 207 14.89 4.39 6.23
N ILE A 208 14.04 3.58 5.63
CA ILE A 208 13.70 3.60 4.20
C ILE A 208 12.23 3.97 4.08
N GLN A 209 11.93 4.99 3.29
CA GLN A 209 10.57 5.38 2.96
C GLN A 209 10.26 5.06 1.49
N ILE A 210 9.12 4.41 1.24
CA ILE A 210 8.65 3.91 -0.06
C ILE A 210 7.38 4.64 -0.52
#